data_AF-A0A7I7RI63-F1
#
_entry.id   AF-A0A7I7RI63-F1
#
_cell.length_a   1.000
_cell.length_b   1.000
_cell.length_c   1.000
_cell.angle_alpha   90.00
_cell.angle_beta   90.00
_cell.angle_gamma   90.00
#
_symmetry.space_group_name_H-M   'P 1'
#
loop_
_entity.id
_entity.type
_entity.pdbx_description
1 polymer ?
#
loop_
_entity_poly.entity_id
_entity_poly.type
_entity_poly.pdbx_seq_one_letter_code
_entity_poly.pdbx_strand_id
1 'polypeptide(L)'
;MIEFGDDLHDAPVNGIALTRKLFQLPKQHLQTLEAAQIHLNARRSDRNHNRIMTAPTDKSWPTDSLPVNGTGVDPLLESRSDAGRATALNATKSVARGSVRGKDVAMTSLAASWDTIDRYVVISTDTHAGADLLDYKPYLTSQLHDDFDAWANTYVSPFDDLVIATAQRNWDHALRMSEMDADGVAAEVLLPNTVPPFFPTTPNITITLPRTRDEFEKRWAGVQAHNRWQIDFCSLAPARRRGLIQVFPNDVDLALDEIRWGAEQECFGGVLLPAVSPGDPNVAPLFHTRYEPLWALCTALDLTVVQHAGAGSPVMPMDQPASNAVLVTEMAMWAQRTVSHLILAGVFERHPALRFVPTEQGTLWLQQQMMLLDVMVPSMKSEAGNRTYGMFGGSSIDELKLAPSEYAKRNCYLASEITPYESSMIDYMGADHLMWGSDYPHEEGFAPHSKLAIRWALHDQPEAVCRKILAGNAGRLYRFDLEALAPVGAKIGPTVDEVHTPLGDTGYVAPPAFGYRPFEGGLALKRLAPAR
;
A
#
# COMPACT_ATOMS: atom_id res chain seq x y z
N MET A 1 -7.33 25.72 -54.14
CA MET A 1 -6.18 26.36 -54.78
C MET A 1 -5.06 26.41 -53.74
N ILE A 2 -3.91 25.77 -54.02
CA ILE A 2 -2.51 26.23 -53.80
C ILE A 2 -2.24 26.90 -52.42
N GLU A 3 -1.30 26.55 -51.55
CA GLU A 3 0.00 25.85 -51.59
C GLU A 3 0.40 25.59 -50.12
N PHE A 4 1.18 24.53 -49.85
CA PHE A 4 2.21 24.62 -48.80
C PHE A 4 3.50 24.11 -49.42
N GLY A 5 4.52 24.97 -49.35
CA GLY A 5 5.79 24.81 -50.05
C GLY A 5 6.64 23.68 -49.49
N ASP A 6 7.40 23.10 -50.41
CA ASP A 6 8.58 22.30 -50.16
C ASP A 6 9.68 23.19 -49.57
N ASP A 7 10.41 22.67 -48.59
CA ASP A 7 11.86 22.67 -48.69
C ASP A 7 12.50 21.59 -47.78
N LEU A 8 13.19 20.68 -48.48
CA LEU A 8 14.48 20.05 -48.17
C LEU A 8 14.49 18.94 -47.11
N HIS A 9 14.45 17.66 -47.49
CA HIS A 9 15.52 16.86 -48.12
C HIS A 9 16.90 16.95 -47.43
N ASP A 10 17.25 15.90 -46.66
CA ASP A 10 18.47 15.10 -46.87
C ASP A 10 18.37 13.73 -46.16
N ALA A 11 18.81 12.67 -46.85
CA ALA A 11 18.58 11.23 -46.63
C ALA A 11 19.71 10.54 -45.78
N PRO A 12 19.84 9.19 -45.62
CA PRO A 12 18.94 8.06 -45.94
C PRO A 12 18.84 6.95 -44.84
N VAL A 13 17.70 6.24 -44.74
CA VAL A 13 17.70 4.86 -44.20
C VAL A 13 16.96 3.93 -45.16
N ASN A 14 17.63 2.82 -45.46
CA ASN A 14 17.45 1.92 -46.58
C ASN A 14 16.21 1.02 -46.42
N GLY A 15 15.10 1.36 -47.09
CA GLY A 15 13.79 0.72 -46.96
C GLY A 15 13.55 -0.53 -47.82
N ILE A 16 14.58 -1.28 -48.22
CA ILE A 16 14.42 -2.49 -49.06
C ILE A 16 15.16 -3.67 -48.43
N ALA A 17 14.70 -4.08 -47.24
CA ALA A 17 14.96 -5.43 -46.69
C ALA A 17 13.83 -5.96 -45.78
N LEU A 18 12.74 -5.20 -45.56
CA LEU A 18 11.73 -5.55 -44.55
C LEU A 18 10.42 -6.13 -45.09
N THR A 19 10.24 -6.29 -46.41
CA THR A 19 8.95 -6.67 -47.01
C THR A 19 8.87 -8.10 -47.55
N ARG A 20 9.75 -9.01 -47.10
CA ARG A 20 9.62 -10.46 -47.45
C ARG A 20 9.47 -11.43 -46.27
N LYS A 21 9.62 -10.99 -45.01
CA LYS A 21 9.43 -11.87 -43.83
C LYS A 21 8.09 -11.71 -43.10
N LEU A 22 7.31 -10.65 -43.37
CA LEU A 22 6.05 -10.37 -42.66
C LEU A 22 4.78 -10.99 -43.29
N PHE A 23 4.87 -11.69 -44.43
CA PHE A 23 3.71 -12.28 -45.11
C PHE A 23 3.64 -13.81 -45.10
N GLN A 24 4.49 -14.51 -44.34
CA GLN A 24 4.46 -15.99 -44.26
C GLN A 24 3.94 -16.58 -42.94
N LEU A 25 3.62 -15.77 -41.93
CA LEU A 25 3.12 -16.26 -40.64
C LEU A 25 1.58 -16.48 -40.54
N PRO A 26 0.68 -15.89 -41.36
CA PRO A 26 -0.76 -16.15 -41.20
C PRO A 26 -1.27 -17.46 -41.83
N LYS A 27 -0.46 -18.21 -42.59
CA LYS A 27 -0.95 -19.38 -43.37
C LYS A 27 -0.85 -20.72 -42.65
N GLN A 28 -0.06 -20.85 -41.59
CA GLN A 28 0.04 -22.09 -40.81
C GLN A 28 -0.96 -22.18 -39.64
N HIS A 29 -1.49 -21.04 -39.16
CA HIS A 29 -2.42 -21.02 -38.03
C HIS A 29 -3.89 -21.26 -38.44
N LEU A 30 -4.25 -21.00 -39.70
CA LEU A 30 -5.62 -21.22 -40.21
C LEU A 30 -5.93 -22.69 -40.51
N GLN A 31 -4.93 -23.51 -40.84
CA GLN A 31 -5.15 -24.94 -41.12
C GLN A 31 -5.35 -25.79 -39.85
N THR A 32 -4.88 -25.32 -38.69
CA THR A 32 -5.02 -26.03 -37.40
C THR A 32 -6.41 -25.85 -36.78
N LEU A 33 -7.11 -24.76 -37.10
CA LEU A 33 -8.44 -24.45 -36.57
C LEU A 33 -9.56 -25.22 -37.30
N GLU A 34 -9.42 -25.50 -38.60
CA GLU A 34 -10.42 -26.30 -39.34
C GLU A 34 -10.41 -27.79 -38.94
N ALA A 35 -9.25 -28.34 -38.52
CA ALA A 35 -9.17 -29.73 -38.06
C ALA A 35 -9.80 -29.94 -36.67
N ALA A 36 -9.76 -28.94 -35.78
CA ALA A 36 -10.32 -29.01 -34.44
C ALA A 36 -11.87 -28.91 -34.44
N GLN A 37 -12.45 -28.15 -35.37
CA GLN A 37 -13.90 -27.99 -35.49
C GLN A 37 -14.61 -29.28 -35.98
N ILE A 38 -13.92 -30.13 -36.75
CA ILE A 38 -14.44 -31.41 -37.25
C ILE A 38 -14.54 -32.47 -36.13
N HIS A 39 -13.73 -32.40 -35.08
CA HIS A 39 -13.76 -33.36 -33.97
C HIS A 39 -14.83 -33.06 -32.89
N LEU A 40 -15.29 -31.82 -32.78
CA LEU A 40 -16.32 -31.42 -31.80
C LEU A 40 -17.75 -31.75 -32.25
N ASN A 41 -18.01 -31.82 -33.55
CA ASN A 41 -19.34 -32.13 -34.10
C ASN A 41 -19.68 -33.63 -34.11
N ALA A 42 -18.72 -34.52 -33.85
CA ALA A 42 -18.95 -35.97 -33.84
C ALA A 42 -19.36 -36.55 -32.46
N ARG A 43 -19.45 -35.72 -31.40
CA ARG A 43 -19.81 -36.17 -30.02
C ARG A 43 -21.13 -35.63 -29.47
N ARG A 44 -21.97 -35.00 -30.32
CA ARG A 44 -23.32 -34.54 -29.95
C ARG A 44 -24.40 -35.21 -30.80
N SER A 45 -24.49 -36.53 -30.70
CA SER A 45 -25.75 -37.24 -30.99
C SER A 45 -25.80 -38.50 -30.14
N ASP A 46 -26.28 -38.37 -28.91
CA ASP A 46 -27.13 -39.39 -28.30
C ASP A 46 -27.58 -38.95 -26.90
N ARG A 47 -28.92 -38.95 -26.75
CA ARG A 47 -29.75 -39.15 -25.55
C ARG A 47 -30.80 -38.07 -25.32
N ASN A 48 -32.03 -38.57 -25.39
CA ASN A 48 -33.32 -37.91 -25.35
C ASN A 48 -33.64 -37.20 -24.03
N HIS A 49 -34.41 -36.13 -24.16
CA HIS A 49 -35.24 -35.51 -23.13
C HIS A 49 -36.38 -36.44 -22.68
N ASN A 50 -36.65 -36.49 -21.37
CA ASN A 50 -38.00 -36.27 -20.80
C ASN A 50 -38.02 -36.49 -19.27
N ARG A 51 -38.28 -35.43 -18.48
CA ARG A 51 -39.44 -35.29 -17.57
C ARG A 51 -39.21 -34.22 -16.50
N ILE A 52 -40.12 -33.24 -16.50
CA ILE A 52 -40.44 -32.32 -15.41
C ILE A 52 -41.23 -33.09 -14.34
N MET A 53 -40.95 -32.85 -13.05
CA MET A 53 -41.92 -32.88 -11.95
C MET A 53 -41.35 -32.15 -10.72
N THR A 54 -42.16 -31.24 -10.20
CA THR A 54 -42.06 -30.46 -8.95
C THR A 54 -42.16 -31.32 -7.68
N ALA A 55 -41.56 -30.89 -6.55
CA ALA A 55 -42.11 -30.75 -5.18
C ALA A 55 -40.97 -30.64 -4.10
N PRO A 56 -41.21 -30.47 -2.79
CA PRO A 56 -40.80 -29.28 -2.03
C PRO A 56 -39.89 -29.57 -0.81
N THR A 57 -39.53 -28.50 -0.10
CA THR A 57 -38.88 -28.47 1.22
C THR A 57 -39.73 -29.08 2.33
N ASP A 58 -39.14 -29.90 3.23
CA ASP A 58 -39.42 -29.78 4.67
C ASP A 58 -38.36 -30.44 5.59
N LYS A 59 -38.30 -29.90 6.81
CA LYS A 59 -37.33 -30.04 7.90
C LYS A 59 -37.53 -31.29 8.76
N SER A 60 -36.46 -31.76 9.41
CA SER A 60 -36.48 -32.15 10.84
C SER A 60 -35.07 -32.50 11.36
N TRP A 61 -34.74 -31.96 12.54
CA TRP A 61 -33.64 -32.40 13.41
C TRP A 61 -34.27 -32.87 14.73
N PRO A 62 -33.81 -33.97 15.36
CA PRO A 62 -34.28 -34.36 16.69
C PRO A 62 -33.28 -33.99 17.80
N THR A 63 -33.84 -33.65 18.96
CA THR A 63 -33.17 -33.41 20.25
C THR A 63 -33.22 -34.63 21.18
N ASP A 64 -32.29 -34.61 22.15
CA ASP A 64 -32.29 -35.21 23.50
C ASP A 64 -32.13 -36.74 23.70
N SER A 65 -31.09 -37.13 24.45
CA SER A 65 -31.14 -37.42 25.91
C SER A 65 -30.03 -38.38 26.40
N LEU A 66 -29.46 -38.07 27.57
CA LEU A 66 -28.56 -38.90 28.40
C LEU A 66 -29.32 -40.06 29.09
N PRO A 67 -28.62 -41.08 29.66
CA PRO A 67 -28.39 -41.06 31.12
C PRO A 67 -27.05 -41.68 31.62
N VAL A 68 -26.89 -41.58 32.94
CA VAL A 68 -25.73 -41.65 33.85
C VAL A 68 -25.47 -43.05 34.45
N ASN A 69 -24.21 -43.40 34.81
CA ASN A 69 -23.70 -43.86 36.14
C ASN A 69 -22.58 -44.92 36.11
N GLY A 70 -21.59 -44.77 37.02
CA GLY A 70 -20.60 -45.81 37.35
C GLY A 70 -19.39 -45.41 38.23
N THR A 71 -19.66 -44.97 39.47
CA THR A 71 -18.91 -45.15 40.75
C THR A 71 -17.40 -45.47 40.82
N GLY A 72 -16.67 -44.78 41.73
CA GLY A 72 -15.38 -45.24 42.28
C GLY A 72 -14.65 -44.32 43.29
N VAL A 73 -15.16 -44.24 44.53
CA VAL A 73 -14.52 -44.08 45.88
C VAL A 73 -13.18 -43.32 46.11
N ASP A 74 -13.21 -42.40 47.08
CA ASP A 74 -12.17 -41.63 47.82
C ASP A 74 -11.68 -42.42 49.08
N PRO A 75 -10.82 -41.96 50.05
CA PRO A 75 -9.77 -40.90 50.13
C PRO A 75 -8.44 -41.38 50.76
N LEU A 76 -7.43 -40.49 50.89
CA LEU A 76 -6.59 -40.37 52.10
C LEU A 76 -5.91 -38.98 52.22
N LEU A 77 -6.04 -38.41 53.42
CA LEU A 77 -5.44 -37.16 53.91
C LEU A 77 -3.91 -37.28 54.10
N GLU A 78 -3.17 -36.17 53.98
CA GLU A 78 -2.51 -35.53 55.13
C GLU A 78 -1.83 -34.19 54.80
N SER A 79 -1.95 -33.28 55.76
CA SER A 79 -1.40 -31.94 55.84
C SER A 79 0.13 -31.89 55.92
N ARG A 80 0.74 -30.79 55.45
CA ARG A 80 1.68 -29.98 56.23
C ARG A 80 1.99 -28.63 55.58
N SER A 81 1.93 -27.61 56.44
CA SER A 81 2.37 -26.24 56.29
C SER A 81 3.89 -26.13 56.06
N ASP A 82 4.33 -25.15 55.27
CA ASP A 82 5.21 -24.12 55.81
C ASP A 82 5.33 -22.88 54.91
N ALA A 83 5.42 -21.74 55.59
CA ALA A 83 5.52 -20.40 55.03
C ALA A 83 6.96 -20.10 54.58
N GLY A 84 7.09 -19.43 53.42
CA GLY A 84 8.35 -18.90 52.94
C GLY A 84 8.13 -17.63 52.12
N ARG A 85 8.32 -16.47 52.76
CA ARG A 85 8.37 -15.15 52.13
C ARG A 85 9.41 -15.10 51.01
N ALA A 86 9.06 -14.54 49.86
CA ALA A 86 10.03 -13.91 48.96
C ALA A 86 9.43 -12.65 48.32
N THR A 87 10.12 -11.56 48.58
CA THR A 87 9.78 -10.16 48.34
C THR A 87 10.01 -9.78 46.88
N ALA A 88 9.09 -9.01 46.31
CA ALA A 88 9.22 -8.41 44.99
C ALA A 88 10.35 -7.37 44.95
N LEU A 89 11.26 -7.50 43.97
CA LEU A 89 12.29 -6.51 43.65
C LEU A 89 11.87 -5.77 42.37
N ASN A 90 11.30 -4.57 42.57
CA ASN A 90 11.19 -3.54 41.53
C ASN A 90 12.55 -2.84 41.42
N ALA A 91 13.19 -2.92 40.26
CA ALA A 91 14.38 -2.16 39.93
C ALA A 91 14.02 -1.00 38.98
N THR A 92 13.70 0.16 39.56
CA THR A 92 13.67 1.45 38.87
C THR A 92 15.07 2.05 38.89
N LYS A 93 15.71 2.19 37.72
CA LYS A 93 16.98 2.93 37.57
C LYS A 93 16.68 4.43 37.53
N SER A 94 16.96 5.10 38.65
CA SER A 94 17.13 6.54 38.78
C SER A 94 18.52 6.94 38.29
N VAL A 95 18.60 7.85 37.32
CA VAL A 95 19.86 8.51 36.91
C VAL A 95 19.86 9.93 37.48
N ALA A 96 20.91 10.22 38.24
CA ALA A 96 21.09 11.44 39.02
C ALA A 96 21.29 12.68 38.14
N ARG A 97 20.63 13.79 38.51
CA ARG A 97 20.91 15.14 38.00
C ARG A 97 22.14 15.71 38.69
N GLY A 98 23.22 15.89 37.94
CA GLY A 98 24.36 16.72 38.33
C GLY A 98 24.07 18.20 38.07
N SER A 99 24.22 19.02 39.10
CA SER A 99 24.17 20.48 39.05
C SER A 99 25.52 21.04 38.60
N VAL A 100 25.56 21.84 37.53
CA VAL A 100 26.68 22.71 37.19
C VAL A 100 26.15 24.12 36.95
N ARG A 101 26.64 25.07 37.75
CA ARG A 101 26.41 26.51 37.59
C ARG A 101 27.30 27.05 36.47
N GLY A 102 26.66 27.72 35.51
CA GLY A 102 27.02 29.01 34.92
C GLY A 102 28.37 29.17 34.24
N LYS A 103 28.34 29.34 32.92
CA LYS A 103 29.05 30.41 32.18
C LYS A 103 28.50 30.50 30.74
N ASP A 104 28.01 31.69 30.41
CA ASP A 104 27.88 32.29 29.08
C ASP A 104 27.41 31.41 27.91
N VAL A 105 26.08 31.33 27.73
CA VAL A 105 25.48 30.97 26.45
C VAL A 105 25.25 32.27 25.67
N ALA A 106 26.12 32.52 24.70
CA ALA A 106 25.84 33.46 23.62
C ALA A 106 24.51 33.09 22.96
N MET A 107 23.71 34.09 22.55
CA MET A 107 22.51 33.90 21.73
C MET A 107 22.86 33.08 20.48
N THR A 108 22.70 31.76 20.55
CA THR A 108 22.50 30.91 19.38
C THR A 108 21.22 31.41 18.73
N SER A 109 21.35 31.91 17.50
CA SER A 109 20.26 31.99 16.54
C SER A 109 19.34 30.80 16.75
N LEU A 110 18.09 31.02 17.17
CA LEU A 110 17.07 29.98 17.15
C LEU A 110 17.03 29.48 15.70
N ALA A 111 17.53 28.27 15.46
CA ALA A 111 17.36 27.65 14.15
C ALA A 111 15.85 27.63 13.89
N ALA A 112 15.44 28.09 12.70
CA ALA A 112 14.04 28.12 12.34
C ALA A 112 13.49 26.67 12.37
N SER A 113 12.42 26.46 13.12
CA SER A 113 11.72 25.17 13.21
C SER A 113 11.06 24.83 11.88
N TRP A 114 10.93 23.54 11.56
CA TRP A 114 10.32 23.05 10.32
C TRP A 114 8.93 23.63 10.01
N ASP A 115 8.17 24.01 11.05
CA ASP A 115 6.84 24.58 10.97
C ASP A 115 6.79 26.11 10.99
N THR A 116 7.95 26.78 11.04
CA THR A 116 8.08 28.25 11.08
C THR A 116 8.90 28.83 9.92
N ILE A 117 9.61 27.99 9.17
CA ILE A 117 10.30 28.42 7.94
C ILE A 117 9.30 28.87 6.88
N ASP A 118 9.71 29.80 6.01
CA ASP A 118 8.89 30.39 4.91
C ASP A 118 8.65 29.44 3.72
N ARG A 119 9.06 28.17 3.87
CA ARG A 119 8.88 27.07 2.93
C ARG A 119 8.28 25.87 3.62
N TYR A 120 7.70 24.98 2.84
CA TYR A 120 7.26 23.68 3.34
C TYR A 120 8.40 22.66 3.31
N VAL A 121 8.59 21.93 4.42
CA VAL A 121 9.18 20.60 4.33
C VAL A 121 8.15 19.71 3.63
N VAL A 122 8.57 18.98 2.60
CA VAL A 122 7.71 18.05 1.86
C VAL A 122 8.27 16.64 2.00
N ILE A 123 7.47 15.73 2.53
CA ILE A 123 7.77 14.31 2.65
C ILE A 123 6.78 13.58 1.74
N SER A 124 7.29 12.90 0.71
CA SER A 124 6.46 12.00 -0.09
C SER A 124 6.28 10.69 0.68
N THR A 125 5.04 10.35 1.02
CA THR A 125 4.73 9.07 1.69
C THR A 125 4.54 7.91 0.73
N ASP A 126 4.76 8.18 -0.56
CA ASP A 126 4.54 7.23 -1.64
C ASP A 126 5.64 7.40 -2.69
N THR A 127 6.64 6.54 -2.63
CA THR A 127 7.71 6.47 -3.62
C THR A 127 8.20 5.03 -3.72
N HIS A 128 8.69 4.65 -4.89
CA HIS A 128 9.08 3.29 -5.21
C HIS A 128 10.58 3.20 -5.46
N ALA A 129 11.21 2.17 -4.93
CA ALA A 129 12.64 1.91 -5.07
C ALA A 129 12.94 0.41 -5.01
N GLY A 130 14.14 0.04 -5.42
CA GLY A 130 14.60 -1.34 -5.37
C GLY A 130 15.93 -1.49 -6.08
N ALA A 131 16.71 -2.53 -5.75
CA ALA A 131 18.01 -2.76 -6.34
C ALA A 131 17.91 -3.10 -7.83
N ASP A 132 19.00 -2.87 -8.57
CA ASP A 132 19.17 -3.54 -9.86
C ASP A 132 19.08 -5.07 -9.63
N LEU A 133 18.59 -5.80 -10.63
CA LEU A 133 18.23 -7.21 -10.51
C LEU A 133 19.35 -8.02 -9.84
N LEU A 134 20.57 -7.94 -10.39
CA LEU A 134 21.71 -8.72 -9.91
C LEU A 134 22.29 -8.22 -8.57
N ASP A 135 22.00 -6.96 -8.20
CA ASP A 135 22.47 -6.35 -6.95
C ASP A 135 21.74 -6.89 -5.72
N TYR A 136 20.67 -7.68 -5.90
CA TYR A 136 20.05 -8.42 -4.80
C TYR A 136 20.86 -9.61 -4.30
N LYS A 137 21.78 -10.16 -5.12
CA LYS A 137 22.51 -11.39 -4.81
C LYS A 137 23.26 -11.36 -3.46
N PRO A 138 23.96 -10.27 -3.08
CA PRO A 138 24.65 -10.18 -1.78
C PRO A 138 23.71 -10.25 -0.57
N TYR A 139 22.43 -9.94 -0.75
CA TYR A 139 21.42 -9.94 0.32
C TYR A 139 20.67 -11.28 0.45
N LEU A 140 20.91 -12.20 -0.50
CA LEU A 140 20.45 -13.58 -0.46
C LEU A 140 21.45 -14.47 0.26
N THR A 141 20.94 -15.50 0.93
CA THR A 141 21.79 -16.56 1.48
C THR A 141 22.56 -17.26 0.35
N SER A 142 23.80 -17.66 0.61
CA SER A 142 24.66 -18.26 -0.42
C SER A 142 24.09 -19.55 -1.02
N GLN A 143 23.22 -20.25 -0.28
CA GLN A 143 22.53 -21.45 -0.78
C GLN A 143 21.56 -21.14 -1.93
N LEU A 144 21.08 -19.90 -2.05
CA LEU A 144 20.12 -19.50 -3.09
C LEU A 144 20.79 -18.81 -4.28
N HIS A 145 22.13 -18.68 -4.29
CA HIS A 145 22.84 -17.93 -5.34
C HIS A 145 22.72 -18.59 -6.72
N ASP A 146 22.84 -19.92 -6.79
CA ASP A 146 22.72 -20.64 -8.06
C ASP A 146 21.27 -20.59 -8.60
N ASP A 147 20.28 -20.77 -7.71
CA ASP A 147 18.86 -20.64 -8.05
C ASP A 147 18.53 -19.21 -8.52
N PHE A 148 19.10 -18.20 -7.84
CA PHE A 148 18.94 -16.80 -8.19
C PHE A 148 19.54 -16.49 -9.57
N ASP A 149 20.77 -16.94 -9.84
CA ASP A 149 21.40 -16.74 -11.15
C ASP A 149 20.59 -17.42 -12.26
N ALA A 150 20.08 -18.63 -12.01
CA ALA A 150 19.23 -19.35 -12.95
C ALA A 150 17.91 -18.58 -13.22
N TRP A 151 17.26 -18.08 -12.16
CA TRP A 151 16.04 -17.30 -12.27
C TRP A 151 16.28 -15.97 -13.00
N ALA A 152 17.29 -15.20 -12.59
CA ALA A 152 17.62 -13.87 -13.14
C ALA A 152 17.94 -13.94 -14.64
N ASN A 153 18.58 -15.01 -15.12
CA ASN A 153 18.84 -15.23 -16.54
C ASN A 153 17.57 -15.45 -17.39
N THR A 154 16.45 -15.80 -16.77
CA THR A 154 15.16 -16.04 -17.45
C THR A 154 14.15 -14.93 -17.19
N TYR A 155 14.41 -14.07 -16.21
CA TYR A 155 13.51 -12.99 -15.83
C TYR A 155 13.52 -11.90 -16.89
N VAL A 156 12.31 -11.51 -17.31
CA VAL A 156 12.08 -10.34 -18.15
C VAL A 156 11.13 -9.44 -17.38
N SER A 157 11.53 -8.19 -17.13
CA SER A 157 10.59 -7.22 -16.55
C SER A 157 9.49 -6.93 -17.57
N PRO A 158 8.21 -7.06 -17.19
CA PRO A 158 7.10 -6.75 -18.08
C PRO A 158 6.76 -5.25 -18.11
N PHE A 159 7.41 -4.43 -17.28
CA PHE A 159 7.15 -3.00 -17.14
C PHE A 159 8.28 -2.20 -17.80
N ASP A 160 7.91 -1.36 -18.77
CA ASP A 160 8.87 -0.62 -19.61
C ASP A 160 9.71 0.38 -18.78
N ASP A 161 9.14 0.99 -17.73
CA ASP A 161 9.82 1.93 -16.83
C ASP A 161 11.00 1.29 -16.07
N LEU A 162 10.96 -0.03 -15.87
CA LEU A 162 12.02 -0.86 -15.28
C LEU A 162 13.02 -1.42 -16.32
N VAL A 163 12.80 -1.16 -17.61
CA VAL A 163 13.62 -1.70 -18.73
C VAL A 163 14.30 -0.58 -19.53
N ILE A 164 13.79 0.64 -19.50
CA ILE A 164 14.34 1.81 -20.21
C ILE A 164 15.35 2.62 -19.36
N ALA A 165 15.86 3.72 -19.90
CA ALA A 165 16.83 4.62 -19.26
C ALA A 165 16.38 5.17 -17.89
N THR A 166 15.11 5.06 -17.52
CA THR A 166 14.56 5.50 -16.23
C THR A 166 14.70 4.46 -15.12
N ALA A 167 15.04 3.21 -15.42
CA ALA A 167 15.14 2.14 -14.43
C ALA A 167 16.08 2.49 -13.26
N GLN A 168 17.16 3.22 -13.58
CA GLN A 168 18.14 3.71 -12.59
C GLN A 168 17.53 4.58 -11.49
N ARG A 169 16.36 5.22 -11.70
CA ARG A 169 15.65 6.00 -10.67
C ARG A 169 15.29 5.19 -9.41
N ASN A 170 15.28 3.85 -9.53
CA ASN A 170 14.97 2.94 -8.43
C ASN A 170 16.13 2.74 -7.44
N TRP A 171 17.39 2.84 -7.90
CA TRP A 171 18.57 2.51 -7.10
C TRP A 171 19.72 3.53 -7.19
N ASP A 172 19.77 4.38 -8.20
CA ASP A 172 20.79 5.44 -8.31
C ASP A 172 20.47 6.57 -7.32
N HIS A 173 21.23 6.60 -6.23
CA HIS A 173 21.08 7.62 -5.20
C HIS A 173 21.30 9.03 -5.73
N ALA A 174 22.37 9.28 -6.49
CA ALA A 174 22.74 10.64 -6.89
C ALA A 174 21.69 11.24 -7.85
N LEU A 175 21.24 10.44 -8.81
CA LEU A 175 20.16 10.82 -9.72
C LEU A 175 18.88 11.11 -8.93
N ARG A 176 18.43 10.18 -8.09
CA ARG A 176 17.20 10.31 -7.30
C ARG A 176 17.21 11.54 -6.40
N MET A 177 18.30 11.77 -5.66
CA MET A 177 18.43 12.96 -4.81
C MET A 177 18.36 14.25 -5.63
N SER A 178 18.97 14.28 -6.83
CA SER A 178 18.95 15.45 -7.70
C SER A 178 17.55 15.76 -8.25
N GLU A 179 16.79 14.74 -8.64
CA GLU A 179 15.41 14.90 -9.13
C GLU A 179 14.47 15.33 -7.99
N MET A 180 14.58 14.70 -6.81
CA MET A 180 13.82 15.11 -5.62
C MET A 180 14.14 16.55 -5.18
N ASP A 181 15.40 16.95 -5.20
CA ASP A 181 15.83 18.32 -4.86
C ASP A 181 15.24 19.34 -5.84
N ALA A 182 15.24 19.04 -7.14
CA ALA A 182 14.63 19.90 -8.15
C ALA A 182 13.11 20.02 -7.94
N ASP A 183 12.46 18.89 -7.62
CA ASP A 183 11.02 18.79 -7.41
C ASP A 183 10.56 19.31 -6.03
N GLY A 184 11.50 19.61 -5.12
CA GLY A 184 11.22 20.18 -3.79
C GLY A 184 10.77 19.17 -2.75
N VAL A 185 11.06 17.88 -2.94
CA VAL A 185 10.74 16.80 -2.00
C VAL A 185 11.92 16.56 -1.07
N ALA A 186 11.74 16.90 0.22
CA ALA A 186 12.77 16.82 1.24
C ALA A 186 13.01 15.41 1.76
N ALA A 187 12.00 14.54 1.78
CA ALA A 187 12.13 13.16 2.23
C ALA A 187 11.12 12.22 1.57
N GLU A 188 11.35 10.92 1.70
CA GLU A 188 10.55 9.87 1.06
C GLU A 188 10.37 8.63 1.94
N VAL A 189 9.18 8.03 1.86
CA VAL A 189 8.90 6.66 2.29
C VAL A 189 9.03 5.73 1.09
N LEU A 190 9.79 4.65 1.25
CA LEU A 190 10.14 3.72 0.17
C LEU A 190 9.26 2.46 0.19
N LEU A 191 8.52 2.27 -0.89
CA LEU A 191 7.85 1.05 -1.29
C LEU A 191 8.69 0.29 -2.33
N PRO A 192 8.51 -1.03 -2.47
CA PRO A 192 9.21 -1.79 -3.49
C PRO A 192 8.71 -1.40 -4.90
N ASN A 193 9.63 -1.21 -5.85
CA ASN A 193 9.32 -1.11 -7.28
C ASN A 193 9.86 -2.29 -8.07
N THR A 194 11.19 -2.47 -8.00
CA THR A 194 11.87 -3.53 -8.73
C THR A 194 11.37 -4.85 -8.18
N VAL A 195 11.10 -5.79 -9.06
CA VAL A 195 10.60 -7.10 -8.67
C VAL A 195 11.63 -7.82 -7.79
N PRO A 196 11.35 -8.09 -6.50
CA PRO A 196 12.30 -8.77 -5.63
C PRO A 196 12.62 -10.18 -6.17
N PRO A 197 13.75 -10.78 -5.78
CA PRO A 197 14.15 -12.09 -6.25
C PRO A 197 13.03 -13.13 -6.19
N PHE A 198 12.95 -13.97 -7.24
CA PHE A 198 12.01 -15.10 -7.36
C PHE A 198 10.52 -14.76 -7.52
N PHE A 199 10.18 -13.49 -7.73
CA PHE A 199 8.81 -13.13 -8.09
C PHE A 199 8.51 -13.49 -9.56
N PRO A 200 7.25 -13.83 -9.88
CA PRO A 200 6.88 -14.19 -11.23
C PRO A 200 6.90 -12.96 -12.16
N THR A 201 7.31 -13.15 -13.42
CA THR A 201 7.01 -12.19 -14.49
C THR A 201 5.51 -12.22 -14.75
N THR A 202 4.81 -11.14 -14.41
CA THR A 202 3.38 -10.97 -14.70
C THR A 202 3.17 -9.66 -15.43
N PRO A 203 2.49 -9.64 -16.60
CA PRO A 203 2.14 -8.40 -17.30
C PRO A 203 1.10 -7.56 -16.53
N ASN A 204 0.57 -8.09 -15.43
CA ASN A 204 -0.34 -7.37 -14.56
C ASN A 204 0.45 -6.62 -13.49
N ILE A 205 0.09 -5.35 -13.27
CA ILE A 205 0.55 -4.47 -12.18
C ILE A 205 0.32 -5.12 -10.79
N THR A 206 -0.56 -6.14 -10.72
CA THR A 206 -0.91 -6.81 -9.48
C THR A 206 -0.02 -8.00 -9.16
N ILE A 207 0.76 -7.87 -8.08
CA ILE A 207 1.59 -8.95 -7.56
C ILE A 207 0.75 -9.85 -6.64
N THR A 208 0.44 -11.05 -7.11
CA THR A 208 -0.29 -12.05 -6.31
C THR A 208 0.56 -12.60 -5.16
N LEU A 209 -0.08 -13.00 -4.07
CA LEU A 209 0.58 -13.69 -2.95
C LEU A 209 1.07 -15.09 -3.37
N PRO A 210 2.13 -15.62 -2.74
CA PRO A 210 2.59 -16.98 -3.00
C PRO A 210 1.48 -18.02 -2.79
N ARG A 211 1.35 -18.98 -3.71
CA ARG A 211 0.28 -20.00 -3.71
C ARG A 211 0.75 -21.37 -3.24
N THR A 212 2.04 -21.64 -3.35
CA THR A 212 2.63 -22.88 -2.88
C THR A 212 3.69 -22.62 -1.82
N ARG A 213 4.08 -23.65 -1.07
CA ARG A 213 5.14 -23.52 -0.07
C ARG A 213 6.49 -23.18 -0.71
N ASP A 214 6.82 -23.78 -1.85
CA ASP A 214 8.06 -23.48 -2.59
C ASP A 214 8.09 -22.04 -3.10
N GLU A 215 6.99 -21.55 -3.68
CA GLU A 215 6.86 -20.13 -4.06
C GLU A 215 7.01 -19.22 -2.86
N PHE A 216 6.41 -19.58 -1.72
CA PHE A 216 6.50 -18.79 -0.49
C PHE A 216 7.94 -18.71 -0.01
N GLU A 217 8.66 -19.83 0.12
CA GLU A 217 10.03 -19.85 0.64
C GLU A 217 11.00 -19.04 -0.23
N LYS A 218 10.91 -19.18 -1.56
CA LYS A 218 11.74 -18.41 -2.50
C LYS A 218 11.41 -16.92 -2.47
N ARG A 219 10.13 -16.55 -2.58
CA ARG A 219 9.72 -15.14 -2.57
C ARG A 219 9.91 -14.49 -1.20
N TRP A 220 9.84 -15.26 -0.13
CA TRP A 220 10.20 -14.81 1.22
C TRP A 220 11.66 -14.42 1.28
N ALA A 221 12.58 -15.26 0.76
CA ALA A 221 13.99 -14.90 0.65
C ALA A 221 14.21 -13.62 -0.18
N GLY A 222 13.45 -13.44 -1.27
CA GLY A 222 13.47 -12.21 -2.06
C GLY A 222 12.99 -10.96 -1.29
N VAL A 223 11.91 -11.09 -0.52
CA VAL A 223 11.40 -10.02 0.36
C VAL A 223 12.42 -9.66 1.44
N GLN A 224 13.04 -10.65 2.07
CA GLN A 224 14.08 -10.40 3.07
C GLN A 224 15.33 -9.77 2.44
N ALA A 225 15.69 -10.15 1.22
CA ALA A 225 16.76 -9.51 0.47
C ALA A 225 16.44 -8.03 0.17
N HIS A 226 15.20 -7.71 -0.17
CA HIS A 226 14.74 -6.34 -0.34
C HIS A 226 14.81 -5.54 0.97
N ASN A 227 14.29 -6.08 2.07
CA ASN A 227 14.38 -5.42 3.37
C ASN A 227 15.85 -5.13 3.74
N ARG A 228 16.76 -6.08 3.53
CA ARG A 228 18.21 -5.86 3.78
C ARG A 228 18.82 -4.81 2.87
N TRP A 229 18.49 -4.82 1.58
CA TRP A 229 18.94 -3.78 0.63
C TRP A 229 18.43 -2.39 1.01
N GLN A 230 17.19 -2.27 1.49
CA GLN A 230 16.62 -1.00 1.92
C GLN A 230 17.40 -0.35 3.06
N ILE A 231 18.02 -1.15 3.95
CA ILE A 231 18.90 -0.63 5.01
C ILE A 231 20.07 0.13 4.40
N ASP A 232 20.78 -0.49 3.46
CA ASP A 232 21.92 0.12 2.79
C ASP A 232 21.49 1.35 1.97
N PHE A 233 20.37 1.27 1.24
CA PHE A 233 19.87 2.39 0.46
C PHE A 233 19.39 3.58 1.31
N CYS A 234 18.76 3.31 2.46
CA CYS A 234 18.38 4.35 3.43
C CYS A 234 19.62 4.99 4.08
N SER A 235 20.69 4.22 4.31
CA SER A 235 21.93 4.71 4.91
C SER A 235 22.62 5.81 4.08
N LEU A 236 22.34 5.86 2.78
CA LEU A 236 22.85 6.92 1.88
C LEU A 236 22.18 8.29 2.14
N ALA A 237 21.00 8.32 2.77
CA ALA A 237 20.29 9.55 3.12
C ALA A 237 19.43 9.37 4.40
N PRO A 238 20.05 9.11 5.57
CA PRO A 238 19.35 8.61 6.76
C PRO A 238 18.34 9.60 7.36
N ALA A 239 18.51 10.90 7.11
CA ALA A 239 17.52 11.91 7.50
C ALA A 239 16.32 11.98 6.52
N ARG A 240 16.52 11.58 5.26
CA ARG A 240 15.58 11.81 4.15
C ARG A 240 14.84 10.54 3.69
N ARG A 241 15.23 9.35 4.16
CA ARG A 241 14.62 8.08 3.73
C ARG A 241 14.08 7.26 4.89
N ARG A 242 12.92 6.67 4.69
CA ARG A 242 12.37 5.60 5.53
C ARG A 242 11.91 4.44 4.67
N GLY A 243 12.36 3.23 4.98
CA GLY A 243 11.85 2.01 4.37
C GLY A 243 10.57 1.52 5.07
N LEU A 244 9.96 0.49 4.50
CA LEU A 244 8.88 -0.28 5.13
C LEU A 244 9.28 -1.76 5.18
N ILE A 245 9.09 -2.38 6.35
CA ILE A 245 9.38 -3.81 6.54
C ILE A 245 8.36 -4.60 5.72
N GLN A 246 8.80 -5.18 4.61
CA GLN A 246 7.93 -5.95 3.74
C GLN A 246 7.74 -7.35 4.31
N VAL A 247 6.48 -7.80 4.38
CA VAL A 247 6.10 -9.14 4.85
C VAL A 247 4.98 -9.75 4.00
N PHE A 248 4.72 -11.04 4.23
CA PHE A 248 3.59 -11.77 3.64
C PHE A 248 2.68 -12.30 4.74
N PRO A 249 1.36 -12.25 4.57
CA PRO A 249 0.41 -12.82 5.52
C PRO A 249 0.30 -14.35 5.44
N ASN A 250 0.99 -15.00 4.49
CA ASN A 250 0.94 -16.46 4.29
C ASN A 250 1.33 -17.24 5.56
N ASP A 251 2.42 -16.85 6.20
CA ASP A 251 2.98 -17.47 7.40
C ASP A 251 3.14 -16.40 8.47
N VAL A 252 2.23 -16.41 9.44
CA VAL A 252 2.13 -15.33 10.45
C VAL A 252 3.36 -15.32 11.33
N ASP A 253 3.89 -16.47 11.72
CA ASP A 253 5.03 -16.53 12.64
C ASP A 253 6.30 -15.96 11.98
N LEU A 254 6.55 -16.31 10.71
CA LEU A 254 7.66 -15.72 9.95
C LEU A 254 7.48 -14.22 9.73
N ALA A 255 6.25 -13.75 9.48
CA ALA A 255 5.97 -12.31 9.39
C ALA A 255 6.27 -11.58 10.72
N LEU A 256 5.90 -12.17 11.86
CA LEU A 256 6.20 -11.59 13.17
C LEU A 256 7.71 -11.52 13.43
N ASP A 257 8.47 -12.56 13.05
CA ASP A 257 9.92 -12.59 13.22
C ASP A 257 10.62 -11.53 12.36
N GLU A 258 10.20 -11.38 11.10
CA GLU A 258 10.73 -10.34 10.22
C GLU A 258 10.40 -8.93 10.72
N ILE A 259 9.18 -8.71 11.25
CA ILE A 259 8.80 -7.43 11.87
C ILE A 259 9.67 -7.12 13.09
N ARG A 260 9.94 -8.11 13.94
CA ARG A 260 10.82 -7.93 15.11
C ARG A 260 12.24 -7.55 14.68
N TRP A 261 12.81 -8.27 13.71
CA TRP A 261 14.14 -7.97 13.17
C TRP A 261 14.20 -6.58 12.52
N GLY A 262 13.19 -6.24 11.72
CA GLY A 262 13.11 -4.93 11.06
C GLY A 262 12.96 -3.78 12.07
N ALA A 263 12.23 -3.99 13.16
CA ALA A 263 12.07 -2.99 14.22
C ALA A 263 13.37 -2.66 14.97
N GLU A 264 14.40 -3.51 14.87
CA GLU A 264 15.74 -3.23 15.39
C GLU A 264 16.54 -2.27 14.51
N GLN A 265 16.10 -2.00 13.27
CA GLN A 265 16.77 -1.11 12.34
C GLN A 265 16.16 0.29 12.38
N GLU A 266 17.00 1.33 12.44
CA GLU A 266 16.55 2.73 12.58
C GLU A 266 15.85 3.28 11.32
N CYS A 267 16.04 2.66 10.16
CA CYS A 267 15.55 3.17 8.88
C CYS A 267 14.08 2.84 8.57
N PHE A 268 13.46 1.89 9.28
CA PHE A 268 12.10 1.47 8.98
C PHE A 268 11.05 2.32 9.69
N GLY A 269 10.14 2.91 8.90
CA GLY A 269 9.03 3.73 9.41
C GLY A 269 7.74 2.94 9.68
N GLY A 270 7.64 1.69 9.23
CA GLY A 270 6.43 0.89 9.32
C GLY A 270 6.57 -0.49 8.69
N VAL A 271 5.44 -1.19 8.54
CA VAL A 271 5.32 -2.53 7.97
C VAL A 271 4.46 -2.46 6.71
N LEU A 272 4.96 -2.97 5.58
CA LEU A 272 4.19 -3.10 4.35
C LEU A 272 3.49 -4.47 4.33
N LEU A 273 2.16 -4.44 4.49
CA LEU A 273 1.30 -5.62 4.50
C LEU A 273 0.43 -5.64 3.22
N PRO A 274 0.63 -6.59 2.30
CA PRO A 274 -0.16 -6.67 1.08
C PRO A 274 -1.63 -7.03 1.37
N ALA A 275 -2.53 -6.51 0.54
CA ALA A 275 -3.93 -6.93 0.53
C ALA A 275 -4.07 -8.40 0.11
N VAL A 276 -5.04 -9.08 0.71
CA VAL A 276 -5.36 -10.48 0.41
C VAL A 276 -6.54 -10.54 -0.55
N SER A 277 -6.40 -11.34 -1.61
CA SER A 277 -7.44 -11.49 -2.61
C SER A 277 -8.73 -12.09 -2.03
N PRO A 278 -9.92 -11.64 -2.47
CA PRO A 278 -11.17 -12.24 -2.02
C PRO A 278 -11.23 -13.71 -2.39
N GLY A 279 -11.44 -14.58 -1.39
CA GLY A 279 -11.54 -16.01 -1.61
C GLY A 279 -10.21 -16.68 -1.99
N ASP A 280 -9.07 -16.06 -1.65
CA ASP A 280 -7.77 -16.71 -1.81
C ASP A 280 -7.78 -18.10 -1.12
N PRO A 281 -7.39 -19.17 -1.82
CA PRO A 281 -7.51 -20.53 -1.29
C PRO A 281 -6.48 -20.87 -0.21
N ASN A 282 -5.37 -20.12 -0.13
CA ASN A 282 -4.22 -20.46 0.70
C ASN A 282 -3.92 -19.41 1.78
N VAL A 283 -4.37 -18.17 1.58
CA VAL A 283 -4.17 -17.06 2.50
C VAL A 283 -5.50 -16.61 3.07
N ALA A 284 -5.62 -16.62 4.41
CA ALA A 284 -6.85 -16.18 5.05
C ALA A 284 -7.07 -14.66 4.85
N PRO A 285 -8.32 -14.19 4.72
CA PRO A 285 -8.60 -12.76 4.63
C PRO A 285 -8.20 -12.05 5.93
N LEU A 286 -7.80 -10.77 5.84
CA LEU A 286 -7.20 -10.03 6.97
C LEU A 286 -8.12 -9.80 8.18
N PHE A 287 -9.43 -10.06 8.07
CA PHE A 287 -10.34 -10.10 9.23
C PHE A 287 -10.21 -11.39 10.07
N HIS A 288 -9.46 -12.38 9.61
CA HIS A 288 -9.30 -13.65 10.31
C HIS A 288 -8.48 -13.46 11.60
N THR A 289 -8.93 -14.05 12.71
CA THR A 289 -8.32 -13.90 14.05
C THR A 289 -6.88 -14.38 14.14
N ARG A 290 -6.42 -15.22 13.20
CA ARG A 290 -5.01 -15.64 13.08
C ARG A 290 -4.02 -14.46 12.98
N TYR A 291 -4.47 -13.30 12.50
CA TYR A 291 -3.63 -12.11 12.35
C TYR A 291 -3.61 -11.23 13.61
N GLU A 292 -4.34 -11.60 14.66
CA GLU A 292 -4.34 -10.88 15.95
C GLU A 292 -2.93 -10.63 16.51
N PRO A 293 -1.98 -11.59 16.47
CA PRO A 293 -0.61 -11.34 16.90
C PRO A 293 0.11 -10.26 16.08
N LEU A 294 -0.21 -10.12 14.79
CA LEU A 294 0.39 -9.11 13.92
C LEU A 294 -0.05 -7.70 14.36
N TRP A 295 -1.35 -7.52 14.60
CA TRP A 295 -1.91 -6.25 15.10
C TRP A 295 -1.34 -5.87 16.47
N ALA A 296 -1.25 -6.86 17.37
CA ALA A 296 -0.68 -6.67 18.69
C ALA A 296 0.80 -6.28 18.62
N LEU A 297 1.58 -6.96 17.77
CA LEU A 297 3.02 -6.69 17.61
C LEU A 297 3.27 -5.30 17.01
N CYS A 298 2.59 -4.95 15.91
CA CYS A 298 2.76 -3.62 15.30
C CYS A 298 2.38 -2.50 16.28
N THR A 299 1.31 -2.69 17.07
CA THR A 299 0.93 -1.74 18.13
C THR A 299 1.99 -1.63 19.21
N ALA A 300 2.52 -2.76 19.71
CA ALA A 300 3.52 -2.79 20.78
C ALA A 300 4.87 -2.16 20.35
N LEU A 301 5.23 -2.32 19.08
CA LEU A 301 6.45 -1.75 18.50
C LEU A 301 6.25 -0.32 17.98
N ASP A 302 5.05 0.24 18.11
CA ASP A 302 4.65 1.53 17.57
C ASP A 302 4.95 1.66 16.06
N LEU A 303 4.66 0.61 15.30
CA LEU A 303 4.84 0.57 13.85
C LEU A 303 3.53 0.83 13.12
N THR A 304 3.58 1.70 12.14
CA THR A 304 2.47 1.96 11.22
C THR A 304 2.33 0.79 10.24
N VAL A 305 1.12 0.23 10.09
CA VAL A 305 0.82 -0.76 9.05
C VAL A 305 0.41 -0.03 7.79
N VAL A 306 1.16 -0.23 6.71
CA VAL A 306 0.94 0.36 5.39
C VAL A 306 0.43 -0.71 4.46
N GLN A 307 -0.56 -0.36 3.65
CA GLN A 307 -1.06 -1.19 2.57
C GLN A 307 -1.14 -0.36 1.30
N HIS A 308 -0.36 -0.76 0.30
CA HIS A 308 -0.34 -0.12 -1.01
C HIS A 308 -1.43 -0.68 -1.93
N ALA A 309 -1.81 0.09 -2.95
CA ALA A 309 -2.58 -0.44 -4.07
C ALA A 309 -1.75 -1.48 -4.87
N GLY A 310 -2.35 -2.11 -5.87
CA GLY A 310 -1.70 -3.18 -6.65
C GLY A 310 -1.83 -4.59 -6.05
N ALA A 311 -1.96 -4.72 -4.73
CA ALA A 311 -2.19 -6.03 -4.10
C ALA A 311 -3.68 -6.36 -3.93
N GLY A 312 -4.00 -7.65 -3.75
CA GLY A 312 -5.34 -8.09 -3.36
C GLY A 312 -6.38 -8.20 -4.50
N SER A 313 -6.02 -7.86 -5.73
CA SER A 313 -6.92 -8.14 -6.87
C SER A 313 -7.10 -9.65 -7.08
N PRO A 314 -8.31 -10.13 -7.41
CA PRO A 314 -8.49 -11.49 -7.89
C PRO A 314 -7.83 -11.68 -9.26
N VAL A 315 -7.65 -12.93 -9.66
CA VAL A 315 -7.23 -13.23 -11.04
C VAL A 315 -8.36 -12.83 -11.97
N MET A 316 -8.15 -11.77 -12.74
CA MET A 316 -9.12 -11.26 -13.70
C MET A 316 -8.88 -11.88 -15.09
N PRO A 317 -9.95 -12.17 -15.86
CA PRO A 317 -9.79 -12.50 -17.27
C PRO A 317 -9.19 -11.32 -18.04
N MET A 318 -8.07 -11.56 -18.74
CA MET A 318 -7.34 -10.53 -19.50
C MET A 318 -7.55 -10.62 -21.02
N ASP A 319 -8.51 -11.43 -21.46
CA ASP A 319 -8.79 -11.73 -22.86
C ASP A 319 -9.92 -10.88 -23.47
N GLN A 320 -10.47 -9.92 -22.71
CA GLN A 320 -11.56 -9.06 -23.14
C GLN A 320 -11.06 -7.64 -23.49
N PRO A 321 -11.73 -6.92 -24.41
CA PRO A 321 -11.33 -5.55 -24.77
C PRO A 321 -11.29 -4.57 -23.59
N ALA A 322 -12.10 -4.79 -22.56
CA ALA A 322 -12.19 -3.92 -21.38
C ALA A 322 -11.30 -4.37 -20.21
N SER A 323 -10.59 -5.51 -20.31
CA SER A 323 -9.91 -6.12 -19.16
C SER A 323 -8.93 -5.18 -18.45
N ASN A 324 -8.07 -4.48 -19.20
CA ASN A 324 -7.11 -3.53 -18.62
C ASN A 324 -7.80 -2.33 -17.96
N ALA A 325 -8.86 -1.81 -18.57
CA ALA A 325 -9.62 -0.69 -18.01
C ALA A 325 -10.34 -1.09 -16.71
N VAL A 326 -10.93 -2.29 -16.66
CA VAL A 326 -11.53 -2.82 -15.42
C VAL A 326 -10.48 -3.04 -14.36
N LEU A 327 -9.36 -3.70 -14.71
CA LEU A 327 -8.26 -3.98 -13.78
C LEU A 327 -7.76 -2.70 -13.10
N VAL A 328 -7.42 -1.66 -13.87
CA VAL A 328 -6.87 -0.42 -13.29
C VAL A 328 -7.88 0.30 -12.40
N THR A 329 -9.18 0.26 -12.73
CA THR A 329 -10.23 0.90 -11.91
C THR A 329 -10.59 0.13 -10.64
N GLU A 330 -10.41 -1.19 -10.62
CA GLU A 330 -10.77 -2.03 -9.46
C GLU A 330 -9.57 -2.34 -8.55
N MET A 331 -8.34 -2.11 -9.01
CA MET A 331 -7.13 -2.45 -8.28
C MET A 331 -7.10 -1.84 -6.88
N ALA A 332 -7.32 -0.53 -6.77
CA ALA A 332 -7.43 0.16 -5.49
C ALA A 332 -8.63 -0.35 -4.68
N MET A 333 -9.79 -0.54 -5.33
CA MET A 333 -11.03 -1.02 -4.68
C MET A 333 -10.81 -2.33 -3.91
N TRP A 334 -10.05 -3.27 -4.47
CA TRP A 334 -9.78 -4.54 -3.78
C TRP A 334 -8.95 -4.37 -2.51
N ALA A 335 -8.00 -3.43 -2.49
CA ALA A 335 -7.21 -3.12 -1.29
C ALA A 335 -8.03 -2.35 -0.23
N GLN A 336 -8.87 -1.39 -0.65
CA GLN A 336 -9.69 -0.53 0.21
C GLN A 336 -10.56 -1.30 1.21
N ARG A 337 -11.01 -2.50 0.81
CA ARG A 337 -11.84 -3.39 1.64
C ARG A 337 -11.21 -3.75 2.99
N THR A 338 -9.88 -3.69 3.09
CA THR A 338 -9.17 -4.02 4.33
C THR A 338 -9.62 -3.15 5.49
N VAL A 339 -9.88 -1.85 5.29
CA VAL A 339 -10.34 -0.96 6.37
C VAL A 339 -11.66 -1.45 6.96
N SER A 340 -12.66 -1.74 6.10
CA SER A 340 -13.94 -2.30 6.54
C SER A 340 -13.76 -3.64 7.24
N HIS A 341 -12.88 -4.51 6.74
CA HIS A 341 -12.58 -5.80 7.36
C HIS A 341 -12.02 -5.64 8.79
N LEU A 342 -11.07 -4.73 8.99
CA LEU A 342 -10.46 -4.50 10.31
C LEU A 342 -11.46 -3.89 11.31
N ILE A 343 -12.33 -2.97 10.85
CA ILE A 343 -13.40 -2.40 11.68
C ILE A 343 -14.39 -3.50 12.09
N LEU A 344 -14.96 -4.24 11.13
CA LEU A 344 -16.00 -5.23 11.38
C LEU A 344 -15.49 -6.44 12.20
N ALA A 345 -14.20 -6.76 12.07
CA ALA A 345 -13.54 -7.78 12.89
C ALA A 345 -13.19 -7.30 14.32
N GLY A 346 -13.46 -6.04 14.65
CA GLY A 346 -13.13 -5.44 15.94
C GLY A 346 -11.63 -5.28 16.19
N VAL A 347 -10.79 -5.30 15.14
CA VAL A 347 -9.33 -5.15 15.29
C VAL A 347 -9.00 -3.80 15.90
N PHE A 348 -9.59 -2.71 15.40
CA PHE A 348 -9.36 -1.38 15.95
C PHE A 348 -9.97 -1.18 17.35
N GLU A 349 -11.00 -1.95 17.73
CA GLU A 349 -11.51 -1.95 19.11
C GLU A 349 -10.51 -2.58 20.07
N ARG A 350 -9.90 -3.71 19.69
CA ARG A 350 -8.89 -4.40 20.51
C ARG A 350 -7.53 -3.69 20.51
N HIS A 351 -7.18 -3.03 19.40
CA HIS A 351 -5.91 -2.32 19.21
C HIS A 351 -6.15 -0.83 18.89
N PRO A 352 -6.61 -0.03 19.86
CA PRO A 352 -7.00 1.36 19.61
C PRO A 352 -5.84 2.27 19.16
N ALA A 353 -4.58 1.89 19.43
CA ALA A 353 -3.38 2.61 19.01
C ALA A 353 -2.80 2.13 17.67
N LEU A 354 -3.36 1.07 17.05
CA LEU A 354 -2.90 0.60 15.75
C LEU A 354 -3.13 1.69 14.69
N ARG A 355 -2.10 1.98 13.89
CA ARG A 355 -2.16 2.93 12.79
C ARG A 355 -2.17 2.16 11.47
N PHE A 356 -3.16 2.44 10.63
CA PHE A 356 -3.32 1.82 9.32
C PHE A 356 -3.31 2.89 8.21
N VAL A 357 -2.48 2.69 7.19
CA VAL A 357 -2.32 3.62 6.07
C VAL A 357 -2.64 2.91 4.75
N PRO A 358 -3.80 3.14 4.15
CA PRO A 358 -3.99 2.87 2.73
C PRO A 358 -3.20 3.91 1.91
N THR A 359 -2.21 3.45 1.17
CA THR A 359 -1.35 4.24 0.27
C THR A 359 -1.71 3.95 -1.18
N GLU A 360 -1.77 5.00 -2.02
CA GLU A 360 -2.10 4.94 -3.46
C GLU A 360 -3.52 4.37 -3.76
N GLN A 361 -4.42 4.39 -2.77
CA GLN A 361 -5.78 3.84 -2.92
C GLN A 361 -6.83 4.92 -3.20
N GLY A 362 -6.40 6.16 -3.41
CA GLY A 362 -7.26 7.35 -3.34
C GLY A 362 -7.85 7.58 -1.94
N THR A 363 -8.54 8.70 -1.77
CA THR A 363 -9.04 9.13 -0.44
C THR A 363 -10.57 9.10 -0.33
N LEU A 364 -11.26 9.47 -1.41
CA LEU A 364 -12.69 9.81 -1.40
C LEU A 364 -13.61 8.63 -1.08
N TRP A 365 -13.17 7.39 -1.35
CA TRP A 365 -13.95 6.17 -1.12
C TRP A 365 -14.27 5.96 0.36
N LEU A 366 -13.39 6.42 1.27
CA LEU A 366 -13.47 6.10 2.69
C LEU A 366 -14.75 6.69 3.29
N GLN A 367 -15.07 7.94 2.99
CA GLN A 367 -16.26 8.59 3.53
C GLN A 367 -17.54 7.86 3.13
N GLN A 368 -17.68 7.52 1.85
CA GLN A 368 -18.85 6.78 1.36
C GLN A 368 -18.98 5.42 2.06
N GLN A 369 -17.87 4.70 2.19
CA GLN A 369 -17.86 3.39 2.83
C GLN A 369 -18.21 3.48 4.32
N MET A 370 -17.67 4.48 5.04
CA MET A 370 -17.96 4.68 6.47
C MET A 370 -19.42 5.08 6.69
N MET A 371 -19.99 5.95 5.85
CA MET A 371 -21.42 6.29 5.92
C MET A 371 -22.33 5.06 5.79
N LEU A 372 -21.98 4.14 4.88
CA LEU A 372 -22.73 2.89 4.73
C LEU A 372 -22.63 2.03 6.00
N LEU A 373 -21.43 1.86 6.54
CA LEU A 373 -21.22 1.03 7.74
C LEU A 373 -21.87 1.64 8.99
N ASP A 374 -21.83 2.97 9.15
CA ASP A 374 -22.47 3.67 10.27
C ASP A 374 -23.98 3.44 10.32
N VAL A 375 -24.64 3.28 9.17
CA VAL A 375 -26.07 2.93 9.08
C VAL A 375 -26.31 1.45 9.37
N MET A 376 -25.45 0.58 8.86
CA MET A 376 -25.65 -0.87 8.91
C MET A 376 -25.29 -1.50 10.26
N VAL A 377 -24.14 -1.14 10.83
CA VAL A 377 -23.57 -1.79 12.02
C VAL A 377 -24.48 -1.73 13.25
N PRO A 378 -25.14 -0.60 13.60
CA PRO A 378 -26.08 -0.57 14.70
C PRO A 378 -27.23 -1.57 14.54
N SER A 379 -27.69 -1.80 13.30
CA SER A 379 -28.75 -2.78 13.00
C SER A 379 -28.27 -4.23 13.05
N MET A 380 -26.96 -4.47 13.02
CA MET A 380 -26.35 -5.81 13.11
C MET A 380 -26.08 -6.25 14.55
N LYS A 381 -26.09 -5.33 15.53
CA LYS A 381 -25.92 -5.67 16.94
C LYS A 381 -27.07 -6.54 17.46
N SER A 382 -26.74 -7.53 18.27
CA SER A 382 -27.70 -8.45 18.90
C SER A 382 -28.76 -7.70 19.72
N GLU A 383 -28.37 -6.65 20.42
CA GLU A 383 -29.27 -5.82 21.25
C GLU A 383 -30.29 -5.01 20.43
N ALA A 384 -30.04 -4.79 19.14
CA ALA A 384 -30.95 -4.05 18.27
C ALA A 384 -32.25 -4.82 17.98
N GLY A 385 -32.30 -6.13 18.28
CA GLY A 385 -33.48 -6.97 18.06
C GLY A 385 -33.88 -7.12 16.58
N ASN A 386 -33.02 -6.70 15.63
CA ASN A 386 -33.28 -6.76 14.21
C ASN A 386 -33.03 -8.18 13.69
N ARG A 387 -34.10 -8.92 13.40
CA ARG A 387 -33.98 -10.32 12.92
C ARG A 387 -33.32 -10.45 11.55
N THR A 388 -33.37 -9.42 10.72
CA THR A 388 -32.81 -9.45 9.36
C THR A 388 -31.32 -9.14 9.39
N TYR A 389 -30.93 -8.01 9.98
CA TYR A 389 -29.52 -7.60 10.01
C TYR A 389 -28.73 -8.22 11.16
N GLY A 390 -29.37 -8.51 12.29
CA GLY A 390 -28.72 -9.12 13.46
C GLY A 390 -28.19 -10.53 13.20
N MET A 391 -28.74 -11.27 12.23
CA MET A 391 -28.18 -12.58 11.84
C MET A 391 -26.82 -12.48 11.12
N PHE A 392 -26.50 -11.29 10.56
CA PHE A 392 -25.24 -11.02 9.88
C PHE A 392 -24.21 -10.34 10.80
N GLY A 393 -24.60 -10.07 12.05
CA GLY A 393 -23.70 -9.64 13.11
C GLY A 393 -22.94 -10.80 13.75
N GLY A 394 -22.48 -10.58 14.97
CA GLY A 394 -21.70 -11.55 15.75
C GLY A 394 -20.98 -10.86 16.91
N SER A 395 -20.21 -11.62 17.68
CA SER A 395 -19.53 -11.10 18.87
C SER A 395 -18.64 -9.89 18.56
N SER A 396 -17.94 -9.90 17.42
CA SER A 396 -17.10 -8.76 17.01
C SER A 396 -17.90 -7.48 16.79
N ILE A 397 -19.13 -7.58 16.27
CA ILE A 397 -20.02 -6.43 16.06
C ILE A 397 -20.63 -5.95 17.37
N ASP A 398 -21.01 -6.88 18.25
CA ASP A 398 -21.56 -6.56 19.57
C ASP A 398 -20.55 -5.81 20.43
N GLU A 399 -19.27 -6.18 20.34
CA GLU A 399 -18.16 -5.56 21.06
C GLU A 399 -17.79 -4.16 20.56
N LEU A 400 -18.18 -3.74 19.36
CA LEU A 400 -17.87 -2.41 18.85
C LEU A 400 -18.54 -1.32 19.71
N LYS A 401 -17.73 -0.41 20.27
CA LYS A 401 -18.23 0.70 21.10
C LYS A 401 -18.39 2.01 20.34
N LEU A 402 -17.59 2.21 19.30
CA LEU A 402 -17.64 3.37 18.44
C LEU A 402 -18.39 3.06 17.13
N ALA A 403 -18.85 4.11 16.45
CA ALA A 403 -19.28 4.00 15.07
C ALA A 403 -18.09 3.63 14.16
N PRO A 404 -18.30 2.90 13.05
CA PRO A 404 -17.29 2.64 12.02
C PRO A 404 -16.47 3.87 11.61
N SER A 405 -17.13 5.01 11.35
CA SER A 405 -16.44 6.26 11.01
C SER A 405 -15.53 6.79 12.12
N GLU A 406 -15.90 6.60 13.39
CA GLU A 406 -15.07 7.01 14.53
C GLU A 406 -13.82 6.12 14.66
N TYR A 407 -13.91 4.83 14.35
CA TYR A 407 -12.70 3.99 14.24
C TYR A 407 -11.80 4.44 13.10
N ALA A 408 -12.36 4.72 11.92
CA ALA A 408 -11.57 5.22 10.80
C ALA A 408 -10.86 6.53 11.16
N LYS A 409 -11.54 7.48 11.79
CA LYS A 409 -10.96 8.74 12.29
C LYS A 409 -9.93 8.55 13.40
N ARG A 410 -9.92 7.42 14.11
CA ARG A 410 -8.91 7.12 15.13
C ARG A 410 -7.69 6.42 14.56
N ASN A 411 -7.91 5.46 13.66
CA ASN A 411 -6.93 4.44 13.32
C ASN A 411 -6.40 4.57 11.88
N CYS A 412 -7.11 5.24 10.97
CA CYS A 412 -6.74 5.32 9.56
C CYS A 412 -6.13 6.68 9.18
N TYR A 413 -5.14 6.67 8.29
CA TYR A 413 -4.47 7.86 7.75
C TYR A 413 -4.26 7.64 6.25
N LEU A 414 -4.75 8.55 5.41
CA LEU A 414 -4.79 8.39 3.96
C LEU A 414 -3.53 8.97 3.32
N ALA A 415 -2.86 8.20 2.45
CA ALA A 415 -1.70 8.64 1.69
C ALA A 415 -1.98 8.47 0.18
N SER A 416 -1.88 9.55 -0.61
CA SER A 416 -2.06 9.50 -2.06
C SER A 416 -1.58 10.82 -2.70
N GLU A 417 -1.66 10.85 -4.02
CA GLU A 417 -1.68 12.01 -4.90
C GLU A 417 -2.91 12.88 -4.59
N ILE A 418 -2.78 13.79 -3.63
CA ILE A 418 -3.88 14.69 -3.25
C ILE A 418 -4.23 15.61 -4.42
N THR A 419 -5.53 15.78 -4.69
CA THR A 419 -6.09 16.68 -5.69
C THR A 419 -6.98 17.74 -5.00
N PRO A 420 -7.56 18.71 -5.72
CA PRO A 420 -8.51 19.67 -5.12
C PRO A 420 -9.79 19.02 -4.57
N TYR A 421 -10.11 17.78 -4.95
CA TYR A 421 -11.32 17.09 -4.48
C TYR A 421 -11.19 16.63 -3.01
N GLU A 422 -9.96 16.45 -2.55
CA GLU A 422 -9.62 16.04 -1.18
C GLU A 422 -9.98 17.07 -0.11
N SER A 423 -10.33 18.32 -0.46
CA SER A 423 -10.81 19.31 0.53
C SER A 423 -12.00 18.77 1.35
N SER A 424 -12.89 18.00 0.72
CA SER A 424 -14.00 17.34 1.43
C SER A 424 -13.54 16.26 2.40
N MET A 425 -12.44 15.57 2.09
CA MET A 425 -11.82 14.57 2.96
C MET A 425 -11.00 15.21 4.08
N ILE A 426 -10.36 16.36 3.85
CA ILE A 426 -9.75 17.17 4.90
C ILE A 426 -10.82 17.58 5.93
N ASP A 427 -12.00 18.02 5.48
CA ASP A 427 -13.11 18.37 6.38
C ASP A 427 -13.67 17.15 7.13
N TYR A 428 -13.77 16.01 6.46
CA TYR A 428 -14.36 14.80 7.04
C TYR A 428 -13.43 14.08 8.04
N MET A 429 -12.17 13.82 7.65
CA MET A 429 -11.18 13.10 8.45
C MET A 429 -10.36 14.01 9.35
N GLY A 430 -10.17 15.27 8.96
CA GLY A 430 -9.24 16.21 9.59
C GLY A 430 -7.85 16.16 8.96
N ALA A 431 -7.17 17.32 8.95
CA ALA A 431 -5.84 17.49 8.38
C ALA A 431 -4.75 16.59 8.99
N ASP A 432 -4.97 16.04 10.19
CA ASP A 432 -4.03 15.12 10.85
C ASP A 432 -4.04 13.69 10.26
N HIS A 433 -4.97 13.40 9.34
CA HIS A 433 -5.22 12.08 8.76
C HIS A 433 -4.94 11.98 7.26
N LEU A 434 -4.35 13.01 6.64
CA LEU A 434 -3.96 13.00 5.23
C LEU A 434 -2.45 13.21 5.08
N MET A 435 -1.84 12.51 4.13
CA MET A 435 -0.44 12.62 3.77
C MET A 435 -0.31 12.68 2.24
N TRP A 436 0.62 13.49 1.76
CA TRP A 436 0.86 13.66 0.33
C TRP A 436 1.89 12.64 -0.18
N GLY A 437 1.59 12.02 -1.31
CA GLY A 437 2.48 11.12 -2.06
C GLY A 437 2.77 11.67 -3.46
N SER A 438 4.00 11.47 -3.92
CA SER A 438 4.45 11.84 -5.26
C SER A 438 4.39 10.69 -6.25
N ASP A 439 4.39 9.45 -5.74
CA ASP A 439 4.50 8.21 -6.50
C ASP A 439 5.71 8.22 -7.47
N TYR A 440 6.86 8.65 -6.95
CA TYR A 440 8.10 8.65 -7.74
C TYR A 440 8.69 7.24 -7.75
N PRO A 441 9.09 6.65 -8.90
CA PRO A 441 9.34 7.31 -10.18
C PRO A 441 8.28 7.00 -11.26
N HIS A 442 7.09 6.52 -10.86
CA HIS A 442 6.03 6.12 -11.76
C HIS A 442 5.52 7.30 -12.60
N GLU A 443 5.05 7.02 -13.82
CA GLU A 443 4.63 8.06 -14.77
C GLU A 443 3.22 8.58 -14.47
N GLU A 444 2.43 7.79 -13.74
CA GLU A 444 1.12 8.16 -13.19
C GLU A 444 1.21 9.15 -12.01
N GLY A 445 2.31 9.14 -11.27
CA GLY A 445 2.58 10.00 -10.12
C GLY A 445 2.81 11.48 -10.45
N PHE A 446 3.15 12.29 -9.45
CA PHE A 446 3.32 13.75 -9.61
C PHE A 446 4.73 14.22 -9.97
N ALA A 447 5.76 13.39 -9.87
CA ALA A 447 7.11 13.79 -10.23
C ALA A 447 7.28 13.96 -11.76
N PRO A 448 8.06 14.95 -12.26
CA PRO A 448 8.84 15.97 -11.57
C PRO A 448 8.09 17.31 -11.41
N HIS A 449 6.79 17.24 -11.10
CA HIS A 449 5.88 18.39 -11.03
C HIS A 449 5.17 18.51 -9.67
N SER A 450 5.80 18.02 -8.60
CA SER A 450 5.26 17.99 -7.25
C SER A 450 4.88 19.38 -6.73
N LYS A 451 5.69 20.41 -6.99
CA LYS A 451 5.35 21.81 -6.60
C LYS A 451 4.06 22.28 -7.25
N LEU A 452 3.83 21.96 -8.53
CA LEU A 452 2.61 22.30 -9.23
C LEU A 452 1.43 21.50 -8.69
N ALA A 453 1.61 20.20 -8.43
CA ALA A 453 0.58 19.33 -7.86
C ALA A 453 0.13 19.81 -6.48
N ILE A 454 1.07 20.17 -5.59
CA ILE A 454 0.79 20.69 -4.26
C ILE A 454 0.01 21.99 -4.34
N ARG A 455 0.39 22.92 -5.23
CA ARG A 455 -0.35 24.17 -5.47
C ARG A 455 -1.76 23.91 -5.98
N TRP A 456 -1.89 23.01 -6.96
CA TRP A 456 -3.18 22.62 -7.51
C TRP A 456 -4.12 22.15 -6.39
N ALA A 457 -3.64 21.24 -5.55
CA ALA A 457 -4.42 20.58 -4.52
C ALA A 457 -4.70 21.45 -3.27
N LEU A 458 -3.74 22.26 -2.82
CA LEU A 458 -3.75 22.84 -1.47
C LEU A 458 -3.73 24.38 -1.43
N HIS A 459 -3.79 25.09 -2.55
CA HIS A 459 -3.67 26.55 -2.55
C HIS A 459 -4.72 27.28 -1.68
N ASP A 460 -5.91 26.71 -1.54
CA ASP A 460 -7.02 27.28 -0.76
C ASP A 460 -7.07 26.79 0.70
N GLN A 461 -6.16 25.89 1.09
CA GLN A 461 -6.08 25.37 2.44
C GLN A 461 -5.27 26.33 3.35
N PRO A 462 -5.55 26.38 4.66
CA PRO A 462 -4.71 27.13 5.60
C PRO A 462 -3.28 26.58 5.67
N GLU A 463 -2.28 27.45 5.85
CA GLU A 463 -0.86 27.05 5.98
C GLU A 463 -0.65 25.92 7.00
N ALA A 464 -1.27 26.01 8.17
CA ALA A 464 -1.17 25.00 9.22
C ALA A 464 -1.72 23.61 8.79
N VAL A 465 -2.70 23.57 7.88
CA VAL A 465 -3.22 22.33 7.28
C VAL A 465 -2.18 21.77 6.31
N CYS A 466 -1.63 22.60 5.43
CA CYS A 466 -0.58 22.20 4.49
C CYS A 466 0.65 21.64 5.21
N ARG A 467 1.10 22.27 6.31
CA ARG A 467 2.25 21.77 7.10
C ARG A 467 2.03 20.36 7.65
N LYS A 468 0.81 20.03 8.09
CA LYS A 468 0.46 18.69 8.57
C LYS A 468 0.49 17.66 7.45
N ILE A 469 -0.17 17.97 6.33
CA ILE A 469 -0.31 17.08 5.18
C ILE A 469 1.03 16.82 4.48
N LEU A 470 1.85 17.86 4.32
CA LEU A 470 3.11 17.77 3.58
C LEU A 470 4.28 17.21 4.42
N ALA A 471 4.24 17.29 5.75
CA ALA A 471 5.34 16.78 6.59
C ALA A 471 4.93 16.28 7.97
N GLY A 472 4.11 17.04 8.71
CA GLY A 472 3.84 16.77 10.13
C GLY A 472 3.30 15.37 10.41
N ASN A 473 2.37 14.90 9.57
CA ASN A 473 1.79 13.57 9.71
C ASN A 473 2.82 12.47 9.37
N ALA A 474 3.54 12.60 8.25
CA ALA A 474 4.58 11.65 7.87
C ALA A 474 5.70 11.57 8.92
N GLY A 475 6.12 12.70 9.49
CA GLY A 475 7.11 12.73 10.57
C GLY A 475 6.68 11.95 11.80
N ARG A 476 5.41 12.13 12.22
CA ARG A 476 4.81 11.39 13.34
C ARG A 476 4.64 9.89 13.04
N LEU A 477 4.23 9.55 11.81
CA LEU A 477 3.87 8.17 11.45
C LEU A 477 5.06 7.29 11.08
N TYR A 478 6.07 7.87 10.43
CA TYR A 478 7.23 7.16 9.88
C TYR A 478 8.55 7.56 10.54
N ARG A 479 8.50 8.32 11.65
CA ARG A 479 9.65 8.65 12.50
C ARG A 479 10.72 9.46 11.77
N PHE A 480 10.31 10.45 10.97
CA PHE A 480 11.25 11.45 10.46
C PHE A 480 11.56 12.49 11.54
N ASP A 481 12.82 12.89 11.61
CA ASP A 481 13.23 14.07 12.36
C ASP A 481 12.97 15.32 11.50
N LEU A 482 11.86 16.00 11.79
CA LEU A 482 11.46 17.17 11.02
C LEU A 482 12.43 18.36 11.20
N GLU A 483 13.11 18.46 12.34
CA GLU A 483 14.11 19.51 12.56
C GLU A 483 15.36 19.24 11.73
N ALA A 484 15.78 17.98 11.60
CA ALA A 484 16.86 17.60 10.69
C ALA A 484 16.48 17.85 9.21
N LEU A 485 15.19 17.80 8.86
CA LEU A 485 14.69 18.11 7.52
C LEU A 485 14.46 19.60 7.25
N ALA A 486 14.32 20.44 8.29
CA ALA A 486 14.04 21.87 8.13
C ALA A 486 15.08 22.60 7.25
N PRO A 487 16.41 22.37 7.37
CA PRO A 487 17.39 22.99 6.49
C PRO A 487 17.26 22.54 5.03
N VAL A 488 16.81 21.31 4.78
CA VAL A 488 16.54 20.81 3.42
C VAL A 488 15.31 21.51 2.86
N GLY A 489 14.20 21.51 3.61
CA GLY A 489 12.97 22.20 3.20
C GLY A 489 13.17 23.69 2.93
N ALA A 490 13.93 24.39 3.80
CA ALA A 490 14.29 25.79 3.61
C ALA A 490 15.10 26.05 2.32
N LYS A 491 15.79 25.04 1.79
CA LYS A 491 16.57 25.15 0.55
C LYS A 491 15.74 24.83 -0.70
N ILE A 492 14.94 23.75 -0.67
CA ILE A 492 14.35 23.17 -1.89
C ILE A 492 12.82 23.21 -1.94
N GLY A 493 12.16 23.28 -0.78
CA GLY A 493 10.72 23.16 -0.66
C GLY A 493 9.99 24.35 -1.29
N PRO A 494 8.72 24.19 -1.72
CA PRO A 494 7.93 25.31 -2.23
C PRO A 494 7.73 26.36 -1.12
N THR A 495 7.71 27.64 -1.50
CA THR A 495 7.42 28.71 -0.52
C THR A 495 5.97 28.67 -0.08
N VAL A 496 5.69 29.19 1.11
CA VAL A 496 4.31 29.35 1.60
C VAL A 496 3.49 30.16 0.58
N ASP A 497 4.02 31.29 0.13
CA ASP A 497 3.39 32.15 -0.88
C ASP A 497 3.16 31.43 -2.23
N GLU A 498 4.09 30.58 -2.67
CA GLU A 498 3.96 29.82 -3.91
C GLU A 498 2.79 28.84 -3.83
N VAL A 499 2.68 28.08 -2.73
CA VAL A 499 1.58 27.13 -2.50
C VAL A 499 0.24 27.83 -2.50
N HIS A 500 0.11 28.97 -1.80
CA HIS A 500 -1.15 29.71 -1.69
C HIS A 500 -1.47 30.64 -2.87
N THR A 501 -0.68 30.57 -3.94
CA THR A 501 -0.99 31.23 -5.20
C THR A 501 -1.67 30.23 -6.14
N PRO A 502 -2.98 30.38 -6.43
CA PRO A 502 -3.71 29.48 -7.33
C PRO A 502 -3.01 29.32 -8.68
N LEU A 503 -3.10 28.13 -9.28
CA LEU A 503 -2.58 27.92 -10.63
C LEU A 503 -3.42 28.71 -11.64
N GLY A 504 -2.74 29.48 -12.51
CA GLY A 504 -3.32 30.00 -13.74
C GLY A 504 -3.27 28.98 -14.87
N ASP A 505 -3.42 29.42 -16.11
CA ASP A 505 -3.03 28.61 -17.27
C ASP A 505 -1.50 28.50 -17.27
N THR A 506 -0.99 27.30 -16.99
CA THR A 506 0.45 27.03 -16.91
C THR A 506 1.07 26.79 -18.29
N GLY A 507 0.24 26.65 -19.35
CA GLY A 507 0.69 26.19 -20.66
C GLY A 507 1.27 24.76 -20.64
N TYR A 508 1.14 24.05 -19.52
CA TYR A 508 1.66 22.71 -19.36
C TYR A 508 0.81 21.71 -20.14
N VAL A 509 1.49 20.92 -20.96
CA VAL A 509 0.91 19.77 -21.65
C VAL A 509 1.51 18.54 -20.99
N ALA A 510 0.66 17.71 -20.39
CA ALA A 510 1.12 16.51 -19.72
C ALA A 510 1.71 15.56 -20.77
N PRO A 511 2.81 14.84 -20.45
CA PRO A 511 3.24 13.73 -21.29
C PRO A 511 2.08 12.76 -21.51
N PRO A 512 1.97 12.09 -22.67
CA PRO A 512 0.87 11.17 -22.96
C PRO A 512 0.63 10.07 -21.90
N ALA A 513 1.65 9.77 -21.08
CA ALA A 513 1.63 8.76 -20.03
C ALA A 513 0.95 9.19 -18.72
N PHE A 514 0.76 10.49 -18.47
CA PHE A 514 0.08 10.96 -17.26
C PHE A 514 -1.42 10.61 -17.34
N GLY A 515 -1.85 9.60 -16.57
CA GLY A 515 -3.23 9.13 -16.56
C GLY A 515 -4.23 10.19 -16.09
N TYR A 516 -3.81 11.04 -15.14
CA TYR A 516 -4.51 12.25 -14.74
C TYR A 516 -3.88 13.43 -15.48
N ARG A 517 -4.66 14.31 -16.11
CA ARG A 517 -4.12 15.51 -16.79
C ARG A 517 -4.44 16.78 -16.01
N PRO A 518 -3.95 16.93 -14.77
CA PRO A 518 -4.42 17.96 -13.84
C PRO A 518 -4.06 19.38 -14.28
N PHE A 519 -3.11 19.54 -15.20
CA PHE A 519 -2.55 20.84 -15.58
C PHE A 519 -2.86 21.26 -17.02
N GLU A 520 -3.56 20.43 -17.82
CA GLU A 520 -3.83 20.73 -19.23
C GLU A 520 -5.02 21.68 -19.43
N GLY A 521 -4.78 22.78 -20.18
CA GLY A 521 -5.79 23.55 -20.90
C GLY A 521 -6.81 24.32 -20.06
N GLY A 522 -6.52 24.58 -18.78
CA GLY A 522 -7.46 25.22 -17.86
C GLY A 522 -8.78 24.45 -17.70
N LEU A 523 -8.85 23.20 -18.13
CA LEU A 523 -10.03 22.33 -17.96
C LEU A 523 -10.17 21.87 -16.51
N ALA A 524 -9.05 21.70 -15.80
CA ALA A 524 -9.03 21.53 -14.36
C ALA A 524 -9.65 22.74 -13.64
N LEU A 525 -9.36 23.98 -14.08
CA LEU A 525 -9.93 25.21 -13.51
C LEU A 525 -11.38 25.48 -13.98
N LYS A 526 -11.75 25.15 -15.22
CA LYS A 526 -13.09 25.43 -15.77
C LYS A 526 -14.18 24.52 -15.22
N ARG A 527 -13.85 23.33 -14.71
CA ARG A 527 -14.81 22.46 -13.99
C ARG A 527 -14.87 22.75 -12.49
N LEU A 528 -13.92 23.51 -11.93
CA LEU A 528 -13.86 23.90 -10.51
C LEU A 528 -14.76 25.09 -10.15
N ALA A 529 -15.52 25.64 -11.09
CA ALA A 529 -16.59 26.59 -10.79
C ALA A 529 -17.97 25.90 -10.93
N PRO A 530 -18.48 25.18 -9.91
CA PRO A 530 -19.88 25.40 -9.58
C PRO A 530 -19.98 26.89 -9.25
N ALA A 531 -20.86 27.63 -9.91
CA ALA A 531 -21.20 28.98 -9.48
C ALA A 531 -21.56 28.91 -7.98
N ARG A 532 -20.66 29.39 -7.11
CA ARG A 532 -20.96 29.61 -5.70
C ARG A 532 -21.94 30.76 -5.56
#